data_AF-A0A7L4FIQ7-F1
#
_entry.id   AF-A0A7L4FIQ7-F1
#
_cell.length_a   1.000
_cell.length_b   1.000
_cell.length_c   1.000
_cell.angle_alpha   90.00
_cell.angle_beta   90.00
_cell.angle_gamma   90.00
#
_symmetry.space_group_name_H-M   'P 1'
#
loop_
_entity.id
_entity.type
_entity.pdbx_description
1 polymer ?
#
loop_
_entity_poly.entity_id
_entity_poly.type
_entity_poly.pdbx_seq_one_letter_code
_entity_poly.pdbx_strand_id
1 'polypeptide(L)'
;GMSEITADHPEVQAMVEEAVKNASLSKVTVSPEIYAEVLEAAIAELMKTNKDRFPGAPEKGGWVVDNYPLSADHWSALSEKGLLPDTVVCLKNTEKDGACILHRAYLENKDELDCKILKRLTDEALQKEQEEEEGEEEEGKEGEEQKEGEEEEKGEKEIILPEFAEDDLPGLPEMEIFKGKIDLFLNDWQTVESEIKSSRVQIVALEIAGQTPESLLNQSVLGMEKPLRYNGWELSAEDLEEEAEDLAAEAEEEEEVEEEE
;
A
#
# COMPACT_ATOMS: atom_id res chain seq x y z
N GLY A 1 -20.96 -23.38 -53.48
CA GLY A 1 -21.70 -23.81 -52.30
C GLY A 1 -21.18 -23.01 -51.13
N MET A 2 -22.05 -22.40 -50.35
CA MET A 2 -21.64 -21.78 -49.09
C MET A 2 -21.29 -22.91 -48.13
N SER A 3 -20.06 -22.96 -47.65
CA SER A 3 -19.64 -23.89 -46.61
C SER A 3 -20.43 -23.58 -45.33
N GLU A 4 -21.14 -24.56 -44.79
CA GLU A 4 -21.86 -24.43 -43.53
C GLU A 4 -20.85 -24.13 -42.41
N ILE A 5 -21.05 -22.99 -41.74
CA ILE A 5 -20.25 -22.61 -40.57
C ILE A 5 -20.82 -23.37 -39.37
N THR A 6 -20.13 -24.42 -38.95
CA THR A 6 -20.45 -25.22 -37.76
C THR A 6 -19.69 -24.71 -36.54
N ALA A 7 -20.05 -25.16 -35.34
CA ALA A 7 -19.38 -24.77 -34.09
C ALA A 7 -17.87 -25.10 -34.07
N ASP A 8 -17.46 -26.10 -34.86
CA ASP A 8 -16.06 -26.52 -35.01
C ASP A 8 -15.31 -25.77 -36.12
N HIS A 9 -15.92 -24.74 -36.72
CA HIS A 9 -15.27 -23.94 -37.75
C HIS A 9 -14.12 -23.12 -37.11
N PRO A 10 -12.91 -23.10 -37.70
CA PRO A 10 -11.74 -22.46 -37.11
C PRO A 10 -11.95 -20.96 -36.82
N GLU A 11 -12.77 -20.28 -37.61
CA GLU A 11 -13.12 -18.87 -37.41
C GLU A 11 -14.04 -18.66 -36.19
N VAL A 12 -14.94 -19.61 -35.90
CA VAL A 12 -15.82 -19.56 -34.72
C VAL A 12 -15.01 -19.87 -33.47
N GLN A 13 -14.09 -20.85 -33.52
CA GLN A 13 -13.19 -21.17 -32.42
C GLN A 13 -12.26 -20.01 -32.10
N ALA A 14 -11.67 -19.36 -33.11
CA ALA A 14 -10.83 -18.18 -32.92
C ALA A 14 -11.60 -17.02 -32.27
N MET A 15 -12.84 -16.75 -32.71
CA MET A 15 -13.71 -15.74 -32.08
C MET A 15 -14.05 -16.07 -30.62
N VAL A 16 -14.31 -17.34 -30.31
CA VAL A 16 -14.62 -17.77 -28.94
C VAL A 16 -13.38 -17.68 -28.05
N GLU A 17 -12.22 -18.15 -28.52
CA GLU A 17 -10.95 -18.02 -27.79
C GLU A 17 -10.57 -16.55 -27.56
N GLU A 18 -10.76 -15.69 -28.56
CA GLU A 18 -10.54 -14.24 -28.42
C GLU A 18 -11.51 -13.64 -27.41
N ALA A 19 -12.80 -14.00 -27.45
CA ALA A 19 -13.79 -13.54 -26.50
C ALA A 19 -13.49 -14.03 -25.07
N VAL A 20 -13.04 -15.28 -24.90
CA VAL A 20 -12.63 -15.84 -23.60
C VAL A 20 -11.36 -15.16 -23.09
N LYS A 21 -10.39 -14.87 -23.96
CA LYS A 21 -9.18 -14.11 -23.63
C LYS A 21 -9.49 -12.66 -23.28
N ASN A 22 -10.43 -12.03 -23.97
CA ASN A 22 -10.89 -10.68 -23.64
C ASN A 22 -11.68 -10.67 -22.33
N ALA A 23 -12.51 -11.70 -22.08
CA ALA A 23 -13.24 -11.86 -20.84
C ALA A 23 -12.32 -12.15 -19.64
N SER A 24 -11.21 -12.86 -19.84
CA SER A 24 -10.20 -13.07 -18.78
C SER A 24 -9.36 -11.81 -18.49
N LEU A 25 -9.33 -10.85 -19.42
CA LEU A 25 -8.72 -9.53 -19.22
C LEU A 25 -9.67 -8.55 -18.52
N SER A 26 -10.99 -8.75 -18.62
CA SER A 26 -11.95 -7.96 -17.84
C SER A 26 -11.94 -8.38 -16.37
N LYS A 27 -11.35 -7.54 -15.52
CA LYS A 27 -11.42 -7.66 -14.06
C LYS A 27 -12.91 -7.66 -13.65
N VAL A 28 -13.38 -8.76 -13.08
CA VAL A 28 -14.71 -8.84 -12.47
C VAL A 28 -14.72 -7.86 -11.30
N THR A 29 -15.30 -6.67 -11.51
CA THR A 29 -15.47 -5.69 -10.44
C THR A 29 -16.75 -6.05 -9.70
N VAL A 30 -16.59 -6.69 -8.56
CA VAL A 30 -17.68 -6.85 -7.60
C VAL A 30 -18.02 -5.47 -7.02
N SER A 31 -19.30 -5.19 -6.78
CA SER A 31 -19.71 -3.88 -6.26
C SER A 31 -19.24 -3.68 -4.81
N PRO A 32 -18.95 -2.44 -4.38
CA PRO A 32 -18.48 -2.14 -3.03
C PRO A 32 -19.39 -2.66 -1.92
N GLU A 33 -20.70 -2.71 -2.16
CA GLU A 33 -21.72 -3.15 -1.20
C GLU A 33 -21.56 -4.64 -0.87
N ILE A 34 -21.24 -5.47 -1.87
CA ILE A 34 -21.02 -6.90 -1.67
C ILE A 34 -19.80 -7.15 -0.78
N TYR A 35 -18.74 -6.33 -0.90
CA TYR A 35 -17.59 -6.43 0.01
C TYR A 35 -18.01 -6.15 1.46
N ALA A 36 -18.80 -5.10 1.68
CA ALA A 36 -19.31 -4.77 3.01
C ALA A 36 -20.24 -5.87 3.57
N GLU A 37 -21.10 -6.46 2.74
CA GLU A 37 -21.96 -7.59 3.12
C GLU A 37 -21.17 -8.85 3.48
N VAL A 38 -20.14 -9.18 2.70
CA VAL A 38 -19.28 -10.33 2.99
C VAL A 38 -18.51 -10.10 4.29
N LEU A 39 -18.01 -8.89 4.53
CA LEU A 39 -17.34 -8.54 5.78
C LEU A 39 -18.30 -8.62 6.98
N GLU A 40 -19.52 -8.10 6.85
CA GLU A 40 -20.58 -8.19 7.86
C GLU A 40 -20.85 -9.66 8.25
N ALA A 41 -21.03 -10.52 7.24
CA ALA A 41 -21.28 -11.94 7.45
C ALA A 41 -20.08 -12.65 8.12
N ALA A 42 -18.86 -12.34 7.69
CA ALA A 42 -17.64 -12.91 8.27
C ALA A 42 -17.45 -12.49 9.74
N ILE A 43 -17.70 -11.22 10.07
CA ILE A 43 -17.65 -10.73 11.46
C ILE A 43 -18.72 -11.43 12.30
N ALA A 44 -19.95 -11.56 11.80
CA ALA A 44 -21.03 -12.23 12.51
C ALA A 44 -20.73 -13.73 12.76
N GLU A 45 -20.07 -14.41 11.84
CA GLU A 45 -19.61 -15.79 12.01
C GLU A 45 -18.47 -15.89 13.03
N LEU A 46 -17.52 -14.96 12.97
CA LEU A 46 -16.40 -14.89 13.92
C LEU A 46 -16.91 -14.67 15.36
N MET A 47 -17.90 -13.80 15.54
CA MET A 47 -18.51 -13.55 16.85
C MET A 47 -19.18 -14.81 17.44
N LYS A 48 -19.79 -15.66 16.62
CA LYS A 48 -20.41 -16.93 17.09
C LYS A 48 -19.37 -17.92 17.61
N THR A 49 -18.19 -17.97 16.98
CA THR A 49 -17.13 -18.94 17.30
C THR A 49 -16.07 -18.40 18.28
N ASN A 50 -16.20 -17.14 18.70
CA ASN A 50 -15.17 -16.46 19.50
C ASN A 50 -14.92 -17.14 20.86
N LYS A 51 -15.97 -17.63 21.52
CA LYS A 51 -15.88 -18.34 22.81
C LYS A 51 -15.11 -19.66 22.71
N ASP A 52 -15.18 -20.33 21.55
CA ASP A 52 -14.50 -21.61 21.32
C ASP A 52 -13.02 -21.40 20.97
N ARG A 53 -12.70 -20.30 20.26
CA ARG A 53 -11.32 -19.96 19.88
C ARG A 53 -10.49 -19.48 21.07
N PHE A 54 -11.10 -18.71 21.97
CA PHE A 54 -10.42 -18.11 23.12
C PHE A 54 -11.25 -18.29 24.40
N PRO A 55 -11.04 -19.37 25.16
CA PRO A 55 -11.73 -19.60 26.42
C PRO A 55 -11.49 -18.45 27.40
N GLY A 56 -12.55 -17.74 27.77
CA GLY A 56 -12.49 -16.57 28.66
C GLY A 56 -12.43 -15.20 27.97
N ALA A 57 -12.44 -15.15 26.64
CA ALA A 57 -12.51 -13.88 25.91
C ALA A 57 -13.91 -13.24 26.01
N PRO A 58 -13.99 -11.90 25.89
CA PRO A 58 -15.27 -11.18 25.78
C PRO A 58 -16.14 -11.71 24.63
N GLU A 59 -17.47 -11.62 24.78
CA GLU A 59 -18.41 -12.07 23.74
C GLU A 59 -18.22 -11.33 22.42
N LYS A 60 -17.83 -10.05 22.49
CA LYS A 60 -17.46 -9.24 21.33
C LYS A 60 -15.93 -9.25 21.19
N GLY A 61 -15.42 -10.03 20.24
CA GLY A 61 -14.01 -9.98 19.83
C GLY A 61 -13.74 -8.77 18.94
N GLY A 62 -12.46 -8.38 18.81
CA GLY A 62 -12.00 -7.43 17.81
C GLY A 62 -11.75 -8.10 16.47
N TRP A 63 -11.69 -7.30 15.40
CA TRP A 63 -11.34 -7.76 14.06
C TRP A 63 -10.29 -6.83 13.46
N VAL A 64 -9.43 -7.38 12.61
CA VAL A 64 -8.46 -6.64 11.81
C VAL A 64 -8.68 -7.07 10.37
N VAL A 65 -8.88 -6.09 9.50
CA VAL A 65 -8.99 -6.31 8.06
C VAL A 65 -7.73 -5.76 7.42
N ASP A 66 -7.11 -6.57 6.57
CA ASP A 66 -5.94 -6.19 5.81
C ASP A 66 -6.35 -5.77 4.38
N ASN A 67 -5.64 -4.78 3.84
CA ASN A 67 -5.77 -4.30 2.47
C ASN A 67 -7.21 -3.90 2.03
N TYR A 68 -8.02 -3.40 2.96
CA TYR A 68 -9.34 -2.87 2.68
C TYR A 68 -9.66 -1.75 3.69
N PRO A 69 -10.26 -0.63 3.26
CA PRO A 69 -10.89 -0.38 1.96
C PRO A 69 -9.94 0.05 0.85
N LEU A 70 -10.31 -0.28 -0.40
CA LEU A 70 -9.51 -0.01 -1.61
C LEU A 70 -9.91 1.30 -2.32
N SER A 71 -11.08 1.87 -2.02
CA SER A 71 -11.56 3.12 -2.64
C SER A 71 -12.54 3.84 -1.70
N ALA A 72 -12.84 5.09 -2.02
CA ALA A 72 -13.85 5.90 -1.34
C ALA A 72 -15.24 5.21 -1.31
N ASP A 73 -15.64 4.58 -2.41
CA ASP A 73 -16.92 3.87 -2.47
C ASP A 73 -16.97 2.70 -1.46
N HIS A 74 -15.85 1.99 -1.26
CA HIS A 74 -15.75 0.95 -0.24
C HIS A 74 -15.85 1.53 1.18
N TRP A 75 -15.23 2.69 1.43
CA TRP A 75 -15.34 3.37 2.72
C TRP A 75 -16.78 3.83 3.00
N SER A 76 -17.45 4.38 1.99
CA SER A 76 -18.87 4.77 2.07
C SER A 76 -19.77 3.57 2.35
N ALA A 77 -19.57 2.44 1.65
CA ALA A 77 -20.33 1.20 1.88
C ALA A 77 -20.16 0.67 3.33
N LEU A 78 -18.95 0.76 3.89
CA LEU A 78 -18.71 0.42 5.30
C LEU A 78 -19.42 1.37 6.25
N SER A 79 -19.40 2.67 5.94
CA SER A 79 -20.08 3.69 6.75
C SER A 79 -21.59 3.44 6.82
N GLU A 80 -22.23 3.10 5.70
CA GLU A 80 -23.66 2.80 5.65
C GLU A 80 -24.03 1.55 6.46
N LYS A 81 -23.15 0.55 6.49
CA LYS A 81 -23.32 -0.68 7.27
C LYS A 81 -22.92 -0.54 8.74
N GLY A 82 -22.37 0.61 9.16
CA GLY A 82 -21.87 0.81 10.52
C GLY A 82 -20.65 -0.08 10.86
N LEU A 83 -19.86 -0.45 9.84
CA LEU A 83 -18.68 -1.31 9.96
C LEU A 83 -17.36 -0.52 9.92
N LEU A 84 -17.40 0.78 10.24
CA LEU A 84 -16.19 1.60 10.27
C LEU A 84 -15.25 1.10 11.39
N PRO A 85 -13.95 0.94 11.10
CA PRO A 85 -12.97 0.57 12.11
C PRO A 85 -12.72 1.72 13.09
N ASP A 86 -12.32 1.41 14.32
CA ASP A 86 -11.91 2.44 15.30
C ASP A 86 -10.54 3.06 14.95
N THR A 87 -9.65 2.26 14.36
CA THR A 87 -8.29 2.66 14.00
C THR A 87 -7.91 2.12 12.63
N VAL A 88 -7.31 2.96 11.80
CA VAL A 88 -6.68 2.60 10.54
C VAL A 88 -5.18 2.79 10.68
N VAL A 89 -4.42 1.69 10.60
CA VAL A 89 -2.96 1.73 10.61
C VAL A 89 -2.46 1.77 9.17
N CYS A 90 -1.71 2.81 8.82
CA CYS A 90 -1.15 3.02 7.50
C CYS A 90 0.38 2.94 7.59
N LEU A 91 0.96 1.99 6.87
CA LEU A 91 2.42 1.87 6.74
C LEU A 91 2.88 2.77 5.59
N LYS A 92 3.75 3.73 5.90
CA LYS A 92 4.32 4.70 4.97
C LYS A 92 5.75 4.33 4.64
N ASN A 93 6.16 4.72 3.44
CA ASN A 93 7.48 4.53 2.89
C ASN A 93 7.94 5.84 2.26
N THR A 94 8.00 6.89 3.08
CA THR A 94 8.33 8.25 2.64
C THR A 94 9.79 8.59 2.81
N GLU A 95 10.48 7.89 3.72
CA GLU A 95 11.92 8.02 3.89
C GLU A 95 12.71 7.39 2.74
N LYS A 96 13.88 7.97 2.44
CA LYS A 96 14.79 7.57 1.35
C LYS A 96 14.10 7.44 -0.03
N ASP A 97 13.21 8.36 -0.37
CA ASP A 97 12.46 8.33 -1.65
C ASP A 97 11.68 7.02 -1.87
N GLY A 98 11.25 6.38 -0.78
CA GLY A 98 10.55 5.12 -0.83
C GLY A 98 11.41 3.92 -1.25
N ALA A 99 12.74 4.03 -1.11
CA ALA A 99 13.67 2.96 -1.44
C ALA A 99 13.38 1.64 -0.71
N CYS A 100 12.75 1.64 0.47
CA CYS A 100 12.53 0.40 1.23
C CYS A 100 11.61 -0.59 0.50
N ILE A 101 10.46 -0.15 -0.01
CA ILE A 101 9.55 -1.02 -0.78
C ILE A 101 10.18 -1.39 -2.12
N LEU A 102 10.86 -0.45 -2.78
CA LEU A 102 11.55 -0.72 -4.05
C LEU A 102 12.66 -1.77 -3.87
N HIS A 103 13.42 -1.69 -2.78
CA HIS A 103 14.44 -2.69 -2.45
C HIS A 103 13.84 -4.07 -2.21
N ARG A 104 12.73 -4.15 -1.47
CA ARG A 104 12.00 -5.42 -1.28
C ARG A 104 11.49 -5.99 -2.60
N ALA A 105 10.89 -5.15 -3.44
CA ALA A 105 10.41 -5.56 -4.76
C ALA A 105 11.55 -6.03 -5.67
N TYR A 106 12.71 -5.36 -5.63
CA TYR A 106 13.90 -5.78 -6.35
C TYR A 106 14.38 -7.15 -5.88
N LEU A 107 14.50 -7.38 -4.58
CA LEU A 107 14.95 -8.67 -4.03
C LEU A 107 13.98 -9.82 -4.37
N GLU A 108 12.68 -9.56 -4.36
CA GLU A 108 11.67 -10.56 -4.70
C GLU A 108 11.68 -10.94 -6.19
N ASN A 109 12.09 -10.01 -7.05
CA ASN A 109 12.15 -10.19 -8.51
C ASN A 109 13.61 -10.19 -9.02
N LYS A 110 14.56 -10.54 -8.14
CA LYS A 110 15.99 -10.30 -8.36
C LYS A 110 16.49 -10.93 -9.66
N ASP A 111 16.18 -12.21 -9.88
CA ASP A 111 16.67 -12.94 -11.06
C ASP A 111 16.15 -12.33 -12.37
N GLU A 112 14.87 -11.95 -12.42
CA GLU A 112 14.25 -11.36 -13.61
C GLU A 112 14.78 -9.95 -13.88
N LEU A 113 14.92 -9.13 -12.83
CA LEU A 113 15.42 -7.77 -12.94
C LEU A 113 16.90 -7.76 -13.28
N ASP A 114 17.71 -8.61 -12.64
CA ASP A 114 19.14 -8.73 -12.92
C ASP A 114 19.38 -9.17 -14.37
N CYS A 115 18.57 -10.09 -14.90
CA CYS A 115 18.64 -10.47 -16.32
C CYS A 115 18.28 -9.30 -17.25
N LYS A 116 17.25 -8.51 -16.92
CA LYS A 116 16.87 -7.33 -17.73
C LYS A 116 17.95 -6.25 -17.69
N ILE A 117 18.53 -6.00 -16.51
CA ILE A 117 19.61 -5.05 -16.29
C ILE A 117 20.86 -5.49 -17.07
N LEU A 118 21.27 -6.75 -16.95
CA LEU A 118 22.41 -7.30 -17.71
C LEU A 118 22.21 -7.17 -19.20
N LYS A 119 21.00 -7.50 -19.69
CA LYS A 119 20.68 -7.37 -21.10
C LYS A 119 20.79 -5.92 -21.56
N ARG A 120 20.22 -4.96 -20.82
CA ARG A 120 20.31 -3.54 -21.14
C ARG A 120 21.76 -3.06 -21.18
N LEU A 121 22.57 -3.41 -20.18
CA LEU A 121 23.99 -3.05 -20.14
C LEU A 121 24.77 -3.65 -21.31
N THR A 122 24.43 -4.87 -21.73
CA THR A 122 25.04 -5.53 -22.90
C THR A 122 24.65 -4.84 -24.20
N ASP A 123 23.38 -4.51 -24.36
CA ASP A 123 22.88 -3.80 -25.55
C ASP A 123 23.48 -2.39 -25.63
N GLU A 124 23.57 -1.65 -24.50
CA GLU A 124 24.20 -0.32 -24.43
C GLU A 124 25.71 -0.36 -24.77
N ALA A 125 26.43 -1.39 -24.30
CA ALA A 125 27.85 -1.56 -24.63
C ALA A 125 28.06 -1.86 -26.12
N LEU A 126 27.26 -2.76 -26.70
CA LEU A 126 27.29 -3.07 -28.13
C LEU A 126 26.97 -1.85 -28.99
N GLN A 127 25.98 -1.05 -28.59
CA GLN A 127 25.61 0.16 -29.31
C GLN A 127 26.72 1.20 -29.26
N LYS A 128 27.39 1.36 -28.10
CA LYS A 128 28.51 2.28 -27.96
C LYS A 128 29.71 1.88 -28.82
N GLU A 129 30.02 0.57 -28.92
CA GLU A 129 31.07 0.09 -29.82
C GLU A 129 30.74 0.36 -31.29
N GLN A 130 29.47 0.21 -31.70
CA GLN A 130 29.03 0.54 -33.06
C GLN A 130 29.13 2.04 -33.36
N GLU A 131 28.73 2.90 -32.43
CA GLU A 131 28.83 4.36 -32.57
C GLU A 131 30.30 4.84 -32.60
N GLU A 132 31.19 4.20 -31.84
CA GLU A 132 32.63 4.47 -31.89
C GLU A 132 33.25 4.04 -33.23
N GLU A 133 32.90 2.84 -33.75
CA GLU A 133 33.35 2.37 -35.07
C GLU A 133 32.85 3.27 -36.23
N GLU A 134 31.57 3.70 -36.19
CA GLU A 134 31.02 4.62 -37.21
C GLU A 134 31.66 6.03 -37.13
N GLY A 135 31.97 6.52 -35.92
CA GLY A 135 32.66 7.79 -35.73
C GLY A 135 34.11 7.79 -36.23
N GLU A 136 34.83 6.68 -36.02
CA GLU A 136 36.20 6.49 -36.54
C GLU A 136 36.22 6.33 -38.07
N GLU A 137 35.22 5.70 -38.69
CA GLU A 137 35.09 5.64 -40.16
C GLU A 137 34.76 7.00 -40.80
N GLU A 138 34.04 7.89 -40.10
CA GLU A 138 33.77 9.25 -40.57
C GLU A 138 34.99 10.17 -40.43
N GLU A 139 35.78 10.07 -39.35
CA GLU A 139 37.05 10.82 -39.20
C GLU A 139 38.19 10.24 -40.05
N GLY A 140 38.18 8.93 -40.33
CA GLY A 140 39.20 8.23 -41.13
C GLY A 140 39.19 8.54 -42.64
N LYS A 141 38.15 9.22 -43.15
CA LYS A 141 38.07 9.60 -44.57
C LYS A 141 38.92 10.81 -44.99
N GLU A 142 39.64 11.45 -44.06
CA GLU A 142 40.64 12.49 -44.40
C GLU A 142 42.11 12.02 -44.36
N GLY A 143 42.39 10.72 -44.17
CA GLY A 143 43.78 10.24 -44.10
C GLY A 143 43.98 8.79 -44.53
N GLU A 144 43.97 8.53 -45.85
CA GLU A 144 44.58 7.31 -46.38
C GLU A 144 46.12 7.40 -46.23
N GLU A 145 46.72 6.58 -45.36
CA GLU A 145 47.88 5.74 -45.70
C GLU A 145 48.35 4.86 -44.52
N GLN A 146 48.29 3.54 -44.76
CA GLN A 146 49.09 2.45 -44.15
C GLN A 146 48.98 2.17 -42.63
N LYS A 147 48.36 1.02 -42.30
CA LYS A 147 49.07 -0.12 -41.69
C LYS A 147 48.25 -1.41 -41.68
N GLU A 148 48.87 -2.47 -42.18
CA GLU A 148 48.49 -3.88 -41.98
C GLU A 148 48.61 -4.28 -40.51
N GLY A 149 47.64 -5.09 -40.08
CA GLY A 149 47.85 -6.17 -39.12
C GLY A 149 47.60 -5.82 -37.66
N GLU A 150 46.43 -6.20 -37.15
CA GLU A 150 46.27 -6.86 -35.85
C GLU A 150 44.91 -7.59 -35.85
N GLU A 151 44.98 -8.92 -35.92
CA GLU A 151 43.85 -9.84 -35.71
C GLU A 151 43.38 -9.73 -34.26
N GLU A 152 42.05 -9.60 -34.12
CA GLU A 152 41.21 -10.11 -33.05
C GLU A 152 41.85 -10.32 -31.67
N GLU A 153 41.58 -9.37 -30.78
CA GLU A 153 41.14 -9.70 -29.43
C GLU A 153 40.02 -8.70 -29.04
N LYS A 154 38.84 -8.81 -29.68
CA LYS A 154 37.59 -8.33 -29.07
C LYS A 154 37.33 -9.27 -27.89
N GLY A 155 38.08 -9.06 -26.82
CA GLY A 155 37.83 -9.71 -25.55
C GLY A 155 36.39 -9.41 -25.20
N GLU A 156 35.57 -10.45 -25.14
CA GLU A 156 34.24 -10.41 -24.54
C GLU A 156 34.43 -9.77 -23.17
N LYS A 157 34.19 -8.46 -23.05
CA LYS A 157 34.17 -7.79 -21.75
C LYS A 157 32.98 -8.41 -21.06
N GLU A 158 33.23 -9.38 -20.20
CA GLU A 158 32.21 -10.00 -19.37
C GLU A 158 31.58 -8.86 -18.55
N ILE A 159 30.38 -8.44 -18.95
CA ILE A 159 29.65 -7.37 -18.28
C ILE A 159 29.15 -7.94 -16.97
N ILE A 160 29.85 -7.59 -15.89
CA ILE A 160 29.50 -8.02 -14.54
C ILE A 160 28.29 -7.19 -14.08
N LEU A 161 27.30 -7.86 -13.51
CA LEU A 161 26.16 -7.19 -12.88
C LEU A 161 26.65 -6.25 -11.77
N PRO A 162 26.30 -4.95 -11.81
CA PRO A 162 26.61 -4.04 -10.71
C PRO A 162 25.92 -4.47 -9.42
N GLU A 163 26.58 -4.27 -8.28
CA GLU A 163 25.94 -4.39 -6.97
C GLU A 163 25.15 -3.11 -6.68
N PHE A 164 23.82 -3.19 -6.67
CA PHE A 164 22.95 -2.04 -6.40
C PHE A 164 22.73 -1.85 -4.90
N ALA A 165 23.04 -0.66 -4.39
CA ALA A 165 22.61 -0.27 -3.04
C ALA A 165 21.13 0.12 -3.03
N GLU A 166 20.50 0.14 -1.85
CA GLU A 166 19.08 0.56 -1.69
C GLU A 166 18.80 1.91 -2.36
N ASP A 167 19.73 2.86 -2.25
CA ASP A 167 19.58 4.23 -2.74
C ASP A 167 19.75 4.34 -4.27
N ASP A 168 20.32 3.33 -4.94
CA ASP A 168 20.51 3.30 -6.40
C ASP A 168 19.30 2.73 -7.14
N LEU A 169 18.48 1.91 -6.45
CA LEU A 169 17.32 1.23 -7.02
C LEU A 169 16.24 2.17 -7.55
N PRO A 170 15.91 3.30 -6.90
CA PRO A 170 15.00 4.29 -7.47
C PRO A 170 15.48 4.82 -8.83
N GLY A 171 16.77 4.77 -9.18
CA GLY A 171 17.26 5.26 -10.47
C GLY A 171 17.03 4.32 -11.65
N LEU A 172 16.65 3.06 -11.41
CA LEU A 172 16.66 2.02 -12.44
C LEU A 172 15.40 2.06 -13.33
N PRO A 173 15.55 2.04 -14.67
CA PRO A 173 14.42 1.93 -15.59
C PRO A 173 13.53 0.71 -15.33
N GLU A 174 14.14 -0.41 -14.91
CA GLU A 174 13.44 -1.65 -14.60
C GLU A 174 12.57 -1.55 -13.35
N MET A 175 12.85 -0.59 -12.47
CA MET A 175 12.09 -0.32 -11.24
C MET A 175 10.88 0.60 -11.47
N GLU A 176 10.77 1.25 -12.62
CA GLU A 176 9.65 2.16 -12.97
C GLU A 176 8.28 1.47 -12.90
N ILE A 177 8.22 0.16 -13.21
CA ILE A 177 6.97 -0.61 -13.09
C ILE A 177 6.49 -0.65 -11.64
N PHE A 178 7.40 -0.80 -10.69
CA PHE A 178 7.06 -0.84 -9.26
C PHE A 178 6.73 0.55 -8.73
N LYS A 179 7.47 1.58 -9.15
CA LYS A 179 7.13 2.98 -8.85
C LYS A 179 5.71 3.31 -9.32
N GLY A 180 5.38 2.99 -10.57
CA GLY A 180 4.04 3.24 -11.09
C GLY A 180 2.94 2.55 -10.28
N LYS A 181 3.18 1.33 -9.77
CA LYS A 181 2.24 0.65 -8.85
C LYS A 181 2.12 1.36 -7.50
N ILE A 182 3.23 1.84 -6.95
CA ILE A 182 3.25 2.60 -5.68
C ILE A 182 2.50 3.93 -5.87
N ASP A 183 2.74 4.64 -6.97
CA ASP A 183 2.08 5.91 -7.27
C ASP A 183 0.57 5.74 -7.45
N LEU A 184 0.14 4.68 -8.15
CA LEU A 184 -1.27 4.33 -8.27
C LEU A 184 -1.91 4.11 -6.89
N PHE A 185 -1.25 3.32 -6.03
CA PHE A 185 -1.72 3.09 -4.67
C PHE A 185 -1.80 4.39 -3.86
N LEU A 186 -0.78 5.25 -3.93
CA LEU A 186 -0.75 6.53 -3.21
C LEU A 186 -1.88 7.46 -3.64
N ASN A 187 -2.18 7.52 -4.95
CA ASN A 187 -3.28 8.30 -5.49
C ASN A 187 -4.64 7.80 -5.00
N ASP A 188 -4.87 6.49 -5.05
CA ASP A 188 -6.10 5.86 -4.55
C ASP A 188 -6.24 6.09 -3.03
N TRP A 189 -5.13 5.90 -2.30
CA TRP A 189 -5.07 6.12 -0.85
C TRP A 189 -5.38 7.56 -0.45
N GLN A 190 -4.91 8.58 -1.18
CA GLN A 190 -5.22 9.98 -0.85
C GLN A 190 -6.72 10.27 -0.83
N THR A 191 -7.47 9.62 -1.72
CA THR A 191 -8.93 9.76 -1.78
C THR A 191 -9.56 9.14 -0.52
N VAL A 192 -9.16 7.91 -0.18
CA VAL A 192 -9.65 7.21 1.02
C VAL A 192 -9.24 7.93 2.31
N GLU A 193 -7.99 8.37 2.41
CA GLU A 193 -7.45 9.08 3.57
C GLU A 193 -8.24 10.36 3.88
N SER A 194 -8.71 11.06 2.84
CA SER A 194 -9.54 12.26 2.99
C SER A 194 -10.92 11.95 3.59
N GLU A 195 -11.53 10.82 3.21
CA GLU A 195 -12.79 10.37 3.79
C GLU A 195 -12.62 9.89 5.22
N ILE A 196 -11.53 9.16 5.51
CA ILE A 196 -11.21 8.72 6.88
C ILE A 196 -11.00 9.94 7.79
N LYS A 197 -10.23 10.95 7.36
CA LYS A 197 -10.01 12.18 8.13
C LYS A 197 -11.29 12.98 8.39
N SER A 198 -12.27 12.85 7.50
CA SER A 198 -13.58 13.49 7.67
C SER A 198 -14.48 12.73 8.67
N SER A 199 -14.10 11.50 9.02
CA SER A 199 -14.77 10.66 10.02
C SER A 199 -14.13 10.81 11.41
N ARG A 200 -14.70 10.14 12.43
CA ARG A 200 -14.13 10.07 13.78
C ARG A 200 -13.04 9.01 13.95
N VAL A 201 -12.66 8.32 12.87
CA VAL A 201 -11.71 7.21 12.89
C VAL A 201 -10.28 7.70 13.06
N GLN A 202 -9.50 7.01 13.89
CA GLN A 202 -8.10 7.36 14.12
C GLN A 202 -7.22 6.81 13.00
N ILE A 203 -6.36 7.64 12.42
CA ILE A 203 -5.29 7.19 11.51
C ILE A 203 -3.96 7.14 12.27
N VAL A 204 -3.31 5.98 12.26
CA VAL A 204 -1.96 5.77 12.79
C VAL A 204 -1.03 5.54 11.61
N ALA A 205 -0.32 6.59 11.21
CA ALA A 205 0.66 6.53 10.13
C ALA A 205 2.05 6.17 10.67
N LEU A 206 2.65 5.08 10.18
CA LEU A 206 3.94 4.57 10.66
C LEU A 206 4.94 4.45 9.50
N GLU A 207 6.11 5.05 9.65
CA GLU A 207 7.19 4.95 8.66
C GLU A 207 7.90 3.60 8.80
N ILE A 208 8.07 2.89 7.69
CA ILE A 208 8.70 1.56 7.67
C ILE A 208 10.22 1.62 7.57
N ALA A 209 10.78 2.70 7.02
CA ALA A 209 12.22 2.82 6.84
C ALA A 209 12.94 2.78 8.19
N GLY A 210 14.01 1.98 8.26
CA GLY A 210 14.83 1.87 9.48
C GLY A 210 14.14 1.25 10.70
N GLN A 211 12.89 0.80 10.59
CA GLN A 211 12.14 0.22 11.70
C GLN A 211 12.07 -1.31 11.63
N THR A 212 12.07 -1.95 12.80
CA THR A 212 11.80 -3.40 12.89
C THR A 212 10.29 -3.65 12.98
N PRO A 213 9.83 -4.86 12.58
CA PRO A 213 8.41 -5.23 12.73
C PRO A 213 7.89 -5.08 14.16
N GLU A 214 8.70 -5.39 15.17
CA GLU A 214 8.33 -5.23 16.59
C GLU A 214 8.18 -3.77 16.98
N SER A 215 9.02 -2.88 16.46
CA SER A 215 8.91 -1.43 16.69
C SER A 215 7.60 -0.89 16.13
N LEU A 216 7.28 -1.25 14.88
CA LEU A 216 6.04 -0.84 14.22
C LEU A 216 4.81 -1.40 14.95
N LEU A 217 4.85 -2.65 15.40
CA LEU A 217 3.78 -3.24 16.18
C LEU A 217 3.56 -2.49 17.49
N ASN A 218 4.62 -2.20 18.24
CA ASN A 218 4.51 -1.46 19.50
C ASN A 218 3.97 -0.04 19.28
N GLN A 219 4.39 0.65 18.22
CA GLN A 219 3.85 1.96 17.84
C GLN A 219 2.36 1.88 17.46
N SER A 220 1.95 0.83 16.75
CA SER A 220 0.55 0.58 16.39
C SER A 220 -0.32 0.40 17.63
N VAL A 221 0.12 -0.47 18.55
CA VAL A 221 -0.56 -0.72 19.83
C VAL A 221 -0.68 0.56 20.65
N LEU A 222 0.41 1.33 20.76
CA LEU A 222 0.37 2.61 21.47
C LEU A 222 -0.62 3.60 20.84
N GLY A 223 -0.69 3.62 19.50
CA GLY A 223 -1.66 4.41 18.75
C GLY A 223 -3.11 4.03 19.11
N MET A 224 -3.40 2.72 19.15
CA MET A 224 -4.72 2.17 19.49
C MET A 224 -5.09 2.36 20.97
N GLU A 225 -4.13 2.35 21.89
CA GLU A 225 -4.38 2.54 23.32
C GLU A 225 -4.61 4.01 23.69
N LYS A 226 -4.06 4.94 22.92
CA LYS A 226 -4.07 6.38 23.27
C LYS A 226 -5.49 6.95 23.49
N PRO A 227 -6.51 6.67 22.65
CA PRO A 227 -7.87 7.13 22.88
C PRO A 227 -8.56 6.45 24.08
N LEU A 228 -8.10 5.25 24.46
CA LEU A 228 -8.68 4.46 25.54
C LEU A 228 -8.13 4.83 26.92
N ARG A 229 -7.04 5.61 26.98
CA ARG A 229 -6.49 6.08 28.25
C ARG A 229 -7.41 7.12 28.87
N TYR A 230 -7.95 6.77 30.03
CA TYR A 230 -8.70 7.68 30.90
C TYR A 230 -7.77 8.81 31.35
N ASN A 231 -8.08 10.04 30.95
CA ASN A 231 -7.53 11.23 31.58
C ASN A 231 -8.46 11.57 32.73
N GLY A 232 -7.93 11.62 33.96
CA GLY A 232 -8.71 12.12 35.09
C GLY A 232 -9.21 13.53 34.77
N TRP A 233 -10.48 13.81 35.05
CA TRP A 233 -10.97 15.18 35.03
C TRP A 233 -10.18 15.99 36.04
N GLU A 234 -9.56 17.07 35.57
CA GLU A 234 -8.94 18.06 36.43
C GLU A 234 -10.06 19.01 36.88
N LEU A 235 -10.27 19.13 38.18
CA LEU A 235 -11.21 20.10 38.76
C LEU A 235 -10.85 21.50 38.26
N SER A 236 -11.75 22.10 37.50
CA SER A 236 -11.64 23.48 37.05
C SER A 236 -12.01 24.45 38.19
N ALA A 237 -11.69 25.72 37.99
CA ALA A 237 -12.12 26.76 38.92
C ALA A 237 -13.64 26.92 38.89
N GLU A 238 -14.29 26.69 37.73
CA GLU A 238 -15.74 26.66 37.62
C GLU A 238 -16.35 25.50 38.43
N ASP A 239 -15.75 24.30 38.42
CA ASP A 239 -16.25 23.16 39.21
C ASP A 239 -16.19 23.44 40.73
N LEU A 240 -15.17 24.17 41.20
CA LEU A 240 -15.04 24.56 42.61
C LEU A 240 -16.01 25.68 43.00
N GLU A 241 -16.34 26.57 42.07
CA GLU A 241 -17.34 27.62 42.28
C GLU A 241 -18.75 27.02 42.34
N GLU A 242 -19.07 26.06 41.46
CA GLU A 242 -20.32 25.30 41.49
C GLU A 242 -20.46 24.51 42.81
N GLU A 243 -19.43 23.76 43.24
CA GLU A 243 -19.45 23.04 44.52
C GLU A 243 -19.67 23.98 45.72
N ALA A 244 -19.09 25.20 45.67
CA ALA A 244 -19.28 26.20 46.72
C ALA A 244 -20.68 26.83 46.72
N GLU A 245 -21.28 27.04 45.55
CA GLU A 245 -22.67 27.49 45.41
C GLU A 245 -23.65 26.42 45.93
N ASP A 246 -23.44 25.15 45.58
CA ASP A 246 -24.25 24.02 46.06
C ASP A 246 -24.18 23.90 47.59
N LEU A 247 -22.98 23.97 48.17
CA LEU A 247 -22.78 23.97 49.63
C LEU A 247 -23.45 25.16 50.33
N ALA A 248 -23.45 26.33 49.71
CA ALA A 248 -24.11 27.50 50.24
C ALA A 248 -25.63 27.35 50.23
N ALA A 249 -26.19 26.80 49.14
CA ALA A 249 -27.62 26.55 49.03
C ALA A 249 -28.11 25.50 50.04
N GLU A 250 -27.35 24.42 50.27
CA GLU A 250 -27.68 23.42 51.30
C GLU A 250 -27.65 24.02 52.70
N ALA A 251 -26.67 24.87 53.01
CA ALA A 251 -26.59 25.55 54.30
C ALA A 251 -27.78 26.52 54.53
N GLU A 252 -28.20 27.24 53.49
CA GLU A 252 -29.38 28.11 53.56
C GLU A 252 -30.68 27.29 53.75
N GLU A 253 -30.84 26.15 53.07
CA GLU A 253 -31.97 25.24 53.31
C GLU A 253 -31.98 24.68 54.74
N GLU A 254 -30.82 24.32 55.30
CA GLU A 254 -30.73 23.85 56.70
C GLU A 254 -31.09 24.95 57.72
N GLU A 255 -30.62 26.18 57.50
CA GLU A 255 -30.98 27.32 58.36
C GLU A 255 -32.47 27.67 58.28
N GLU A 256 -33.08 27.66 57.08
CA GLU A 256 -34.53 27.89 56.94
C GLU A 256 -35.36 26.80 57.65
N VAL A 257 -34.90 25.55 57.64
CA VAL A 257 -35.59 24.44 58.34
C VAL A 257 -35.46 24.55 59.86
N GLU A 258 -34.31 25.00 60.39
CA GLU A 258 -34.14 25.24 61.83
C GLU A 258 -34.94 26.46 62.35
N GLU A 259 -35.17 27.48 61.53
CA GLU A 259 -35.99 28.65 61.90
C GLU A 259 -37.51 28.38 61.88
N GLU A 260 -37.97 27.33 61.17
CA GLU A 260 -39.38 26.94 61.09
C GLU A 260 -39.84 25.90 62.16
N GLU A 261 -38.94 25.32 62.97
CA GLU A 261 -39.27 24.46 64.13
C GLU A 261 -39.49 25.24 65.46
#